data_AF-A0AA39JG52-F1
#
_entry.id   AF-A0AA39JG52-F1
#
_cell.length_a   1.000
_cell.length_b   1.000
_cell.length_c   1.000
_cell.angle_alpha   90.00
_cell.angle_beta   90.00
_cell.angle_gamma   90.00
#
_symmetry.space_group_name_H-M   'P 1'
#
loop_
_entity.id
_entity.type
_entity.pdbx_description
1 polymer ?
#
loop_
_entity_poly.entity_id
_entity_poly.type
_entity_poly.pdbx_seq_one_letter_code
_entity_poly.pdbx_strand_id
1 'polypeptide(L)'
;MTINWDQTQGDSYQSGTACSLLTYLLTKRIPVAFTVFLENQCLQFLENHTFHEASVPMVREYTAGISVMQYGSNGAVDTATHVDYLHNPHNLFTACSILATHGIGRIEPTAIYKDITTLVQLCPTRDAAWDECHRKLRDLAQSDGGDFFGEQRVWSVSDEEFRQLQTDEIRVEKYNIRHAIHVIDDFLDGGGAHIRMGRIHRFLGRCLGRKPDGRTDQEQQV
;
A
#
# COMPACT_ATOMS: atom_id res chain seq x y z
N MET A 1 14.50 -10.93 17.45
CA MET A 1 15.67 -10.02 17.54
C MET A 1 15.10 -8.64 17.85
N THR A 2 15.07 -8.24 19.12
CA THR A 2 14.54 -6.92 19.55
C THR A 2 15.64 -5.87 19.43
N ILE A 3 16.00 -5.56 18.18
CA ILE A 3 16.79 -4.36 17.87
C ILE A 3 15.86 -3.16 17.98
N ASN A 4 16.37 -2.06 18.53
CA ASN A 4 15.67 -0.79 18.72
C ASN A 4 15.14 -0.22 17.40
N TRP A 5 13.96 -0.70 16.99
CA TRP A 5 13.36 -0.42 15.69
C TRP A 5 12.99 1.06 15.50
N ASP A 6 12.59 1.68 16.61
CA ASP A 6 12.20 3.09 16.66
C ASP A 6 13.36 4.03 17.03
N GLN A 7 14.58 3.51 17.24
CA GLN A 7 15.74 4.38 17.47
C GLN A 7 16.28 4.92 16.16
N THR A 8 16.47 6.22 16.15
CA THR A 8 17.28 6.93 15.17
C THR A 8 18.75 6.69 15.49
N GLN A 9 19.52 6.24 14.49
CA GLN A 9 20.98 6.26 14.56
C GLN A 9 21.46 7.22 13.45
N GLY A 10 21.76 8.46 13.84
CA GLY A 10 21.93 9.55 12.88
C GLY A 10 20.62 9.90 12.16
N ASP A 11 20.70 10.15 10.86
CA ASP A 11 19.60 10.57 9.98
C ASP A 11 18.68 9.42 9.51
N SER A 12 18.88 8.21 10.04
CA SER A 12 18.13 7.02 9.61
C SER A 12 17.59 6.22 10.78
N TYR A 13 16.34 5.75 10.65
CA TYR A 13 15.84 4.69 11.50
C TYR A 13 16.55 3.38 11.15
N GLN A 14 16.96 2.61 12.17
CA GLN A 14 17.51 1.27 11.94
C GLN A 14 16.52 0.37 11.19
N SER A 15 15.22 0.59 11.40
CA SER A 15 14.13 -0.05 10.65
C SER A 15 14.19 0.21 9.14
N GLY A 16 14.59 1.41 8.71
CA GLY A 16 14.72 1.77 7.30
C GLY A 16 15.80 0.96 6.59
N THR A 17 16.93 0.72 7.25
CA THR A 17 18.01 -0.11 6.72
C THR A 17 17.58 -1.58 6.61
N ALA A 18 16.93 -2.11 7.65
CA ALA A 18 16.41 -3.49 7.64
C ALA A 18 15.34 -3.69 6.55
N CYS A 19 14.39 -2.76 6.43
CA CYS A 19 13.38 -2.80 5.38
C CYS A 19 14.01 -2.71 3.98
N SER A 20 15.01 -1.86 3.79
CA SER A 20 15.71 -1.71 2.51
C SER A 20 16.48 -2.98 2.12
N LEU A 21 17.20 -3.59 3.07
CA LEU A 21 17.91 -4.84 2.84
C LEU A 21 16.94 -5.98 2.50
N LEU A 22 15.86 -6.12 3.28
CA LEU A 22 14.88 -7.17 3.03
C LEU A 22 14.15 -6.94 1.71
N THR A 23 13.81 -5.69 1.38
CA THR A 23 13.28 -5.30 0.07
C THR A 23 14.22 -5.76 -1.05
N TYR A 24 15.52 -5.43 -0.97
CA TYR A 24 16.50 -5.83 -1.98
C TYR A 24 16.52 -7.35 -2.21
N LEU A 25 16.51 -8.14 -1.12
CA LEU A 25 16.52 -9.59 -1.21
C LEU A 25 15.20 -10.15 -1.79
N LEU A 26 14.05 -9.57 -1.42
CA LEU A 26 12.73 -9.93 -1.95
C LEU A 26 12.61 -9.60 -3.45
N THR A 27 13.13 -8.45 -3.89
CA THR A 27 13.21 -8.06 -5.30
C THR A 27 14.04 -9.06 -6.11
N LYS A 28 15.14 -9.56 -5.53
CA LYS A 28 15.98 -10.60 -6.15
C LYS A 28 15.37 -12.01 -6.09
N ARG A 29 14.17 -12.15 -5.50
CA ARG A 29 13.42 -13.41 -5.37
C ARG A 29 14.23 -14.49 -4.64
N ILE A 30 15.05 -14.10 -3.66
CA ILE A 30 15.81 -15.04 -2.84
C ILE A 30 14.84 -15.77 -1.89
N PRO A 31 14.67 -17.11 -1.98
CA PRO A 31 13.69 -17.85 -1.18
C PRO A 31 13.78 -17.59 0.33
N VAL A 32 15.02 -17.55 0.84
CA VAL A 32 15.31 -17.29 2.27
C VAL A 32 14.72 -15.95 2.74
N ALA A 33 14.62 -14.94 1.87
CA ALA A 33 14.04 -13.66 2.24
C ALA A 33 12.55 -13.74 2.53
N PHE A 34 11.81 -14.56 1.78
CA PHE A 34 10.38 -14.80 2.04
C PHE A 34 10.20 -15.56 3.35
N THR A 35 11.00 -16.61 3.57
CA THR A 35 11.02 -17.35 4.84
C THR A 35 11.29 -16.43 6.02
N VAL A 36 12.31 -15.56 5.93
CA VAL A 36 12.63 -14.57 6.97
C VAL A 36 11.45 -13.62 7.21
N PHE A 37 10.80 -13.13 6.16
CA PHE A 37 9.65 -12.24 6.29
C PHE A 37 8.50 -12.90 7.07
N LEU A 38 8.21 -14.16 6.74
CA LEU A 38 7.17 -14.97 7.37
C LEU A 38 7.51 -15.36 8.82
N GLU A 39 8.68 -15.96 9.03
CA GLU A 39 9.11 -16.46 10.35
C GLU A 39 9.31 -15.35 11.37
N ASN A 40 9.74 -14.16 10.93
CA ASN A 40 9.85 -12.99 11.80
C ASN A 40 8.55 -12.20 11.92
N GLN A 41 7.43 -12.72 11.37
CA GLN A 41 6.11 -12.13 11.53
C GLN A 41 6.10 -10.64 11.15
N CYS A 42 6.74 -10.30 10.03
CA CYS A 42 7.02 -8.91 9.68
C CYS A 42 5.76 -8.03 9.62
N LEU A 43 4.60 -8.54 9.18
CA LEU A 43 3.37 -7.76 9.18
C LEU A 43 2.84 -7.51 10.60
N GLN A 44 2.78 -8.52 11.47
CA GLN A 44 2.40 -8.30 12.87
C GLN A 44 3.37 -7.35 13.57
N PHE A 45 4.66 -7.47 13.26
CA PHE A 45 5.67 -6.57 13.78
C PHE A 45 5.38 -5.12 13.32
N LEU A 46 5.12 -4.89 12.03
CA LEU A 46 4.80 -3.57 11.48
C LEU A 46 3.48 -3.00 11.99
N GLU A 47 2.48 -3.82 12.27
CA GLU A 47 1.20 -3.37 12.87
C GLU A 47 1.40 -2.70 14.24
N ASN A 48 2.38 -3.18 15.01
CA ASN A 48 2.66 -2.70 16.36
C ASN A 48 3.66 -1.54 16.41
N HIS A 49 4.14 -1.06 15.26
CA HIS A 49 5.09 0.04 15.18
C HIS A 49 4.56 1.12 14.25
N THR A 50 5.15 2.31 14.35
CA THR A 50 4.86 3.39 13.41
C THR A 50 5.15 2.93 11.97
N PHE A 51 4.17 3.10 11.07
CA PHE A 51 4.40 2.84 9.64
C PHE A 51 5.48 3.77 9.11
N HIS A 52 6.51 3.16 8.55
CA HIS A 52 7.61 3.84 7.86
C HIS A 52 7.46 3.66 6.36
N GLU A 53 7.74 4.70 5.58
CA GLU A 53 7.74 4.67 4.10
C GLU A 53 8.55 3.50 3.54
N ALA A 54 9.67 3.14 4.17
CA ALA A 54 10.50 2.00 3.77
C ALA A 54 9.79 0.63 3.86
N SER A 55 8.70 0.51 4.62
CA SER A 55 7.91 -0.74 4.69
C SER A 55 7.11 -1.01 3.42
N VAL A 56 6.75 0.04 2.67
CA VAL A 56 5.94 -0.05 1.45
C VAL A 56 6.60 -0.91 0.38
N PRO A 57 7.84 -0.61 -0.08
CA PRO A 57 8.49 -1.44 -1.08
C PRO A 57 8.76 -2.85 -0.56
N MET A 58 8.98 -3.02 0.74
CA MET A 58 9.19 -4.34 1.35
C MET A 58 7.94 -5.23 1.23
N VAL A 59 6.78 -4.72 1.66
CA VAL A 59 5.50 -5.46 1.57
C VAL A 59 5.10 -5.66 0.11
N ARG A 60 5.30 -4.67 -0.76
CA ARG A 60 5.08 -4.79 -2.21
C ARG A 60 5.86 -5.94 -2.80
N GLU A 61 7.17 -6.00 -2.53
CA GLU A 61 8.02 -7.03 -3.12
C GLU A 61 7.75 -8.41 -2.54
N TYR A 62 7.33 -8.50 -1.28
CA TYR A 62 6.86 -9.73 -0.69
C TYR A 62 5.61 -10.27 -1.39
N THR A 63 4.55 -9.46 -1.53
CA THR A 63 3.29 -9.89 -2.18
C THR A 63 3.49 -10.19 -3.66
N ALA A 64 4.21 -9.34 -4.40
CA ALA A 64 4.54 -9.58 -5.81
C ALA A 64 5.36 -10.86 -6.00
N GLY A 65 6.30 -11.14 -5.09
CA GLY A 65 7.12 -12.34 -5.16
C GLY A 65 6.32 -13.61 -4.92
N ILE A 66 5.44 -13.62 -3.92
CA ILE A 66 4.54 -14.76 -3.67
C ILE A 66 3.64 -14.99 -4.88
N SER A 67 3.08 -13.93 -5.46
CA SER A 67 2.22 -14.04 -6.64
C SER A 67 2.96 -14.70 -7.81
N VAL A 68 4.18 -14.26 -8.12
CA VAL A 68 5.01 -14.88 -9.16
C VAL A 68 5.33 -16.34 -8.84
N MET A 69 5.65 -16.66 -7.58
CA MET A 69 5.98 -18.03 -7.17
C MET A 69 4.76 -18.95 -7.16
N GLN A 70 3.56 -18.45 -6.85
CA GLN A 70 2.32 -19.23 -6.85
C GLN A 70 1.96 -19.71 -8.25
N TYR A 71 2.24 -18.90 -9.28
CA TYR A 71 2.07 -19.28 -10.68
C TYR A 71 3.32 -19.92 -11.31
N GLY A 72 4.44 -19.96 -10.57
CA GLY A 72 5.72 -20.50 -11.03
C GLY A 72 5.95 -21.94 -10.55
N SER A 73 6.53 -22.79 -11.39
CA SER A 73 6.75 -24.22 -11.08
C SER A 73 7.93 -24.50 -10.11
N ASN A 74 8.53 -23.50 -9.47
CA ASN A 74 9.86 -23.64 -8.88
C ASN A 74 9.91 -24.22 -7.45
N GLY A 75 8.78 -24.43 -6.76
CA GLY A 75 8.69 -25.23 -5.52
C GLY A 75 9.61 -24.86 -4.33
N ALA A 76 10.42 -23.80 -4.45
CA ALA A 76 11.46 -23.44 -3.49
C ALA A 76 10.91 -22.72 -2.25
N VAL A 77 9.67 -22.23 -2.33
CA VAL A 77 8.96 -21.53 -1.27
C VAL A 77 7.56 -22.15 -1.18
N ASP A 78 7.13 -22.44 0.05
CA ASP A 78 5.77 -22.90 0.32
C ASP A 78 4.79 -21.73 0.23
N THR A 79 4.34 -21.44 -0.99
CA THR A 79 3.44 -20.32 -1.26
C THR A 79 2.11 -20.43 -0.55
N ALA A 80 1.63 -21.64 -0.21
CA ALA A 80 0.37 -21.82 0.50
C ALA A 80 0.47 -21.22 1.91
N THR A 81 1.53 -21.52 2.64
CA THR A 81 1.76 -20.95 3.98
C THR A 81 1.88 -19.42 3.95
N HIS A 82 2.52 -18.86 2.92
CA HIS A 82 2.61 -17.41 2.76
C HIS A 82 1.26 -16.74 2.44
N VAL A 83 0.43 -17.41 1.64
CA VAL A 83 -0.94 -16.95 1.36
C VAL A 83 -1.79 -17.03 2.63
N ASP A 84 -1.75 -18.13 3.38
CA ASP A 84 -2.48 -18.27 4.65
C ASP A 84 -2.06 -17.19 5.67
N TYR A 85 -0.75 -16.87 5.70
CA TYR A 85 -0.23 -15.77 6.50
C TYR A 85 -0.79 -14.41 6.10
N LEU A 86 -0.85 -14.11 4.80
CA LEU A 86 -1.45 -12.88 4.27
C LEU A 86 -2.97 -12.83 4.48
N HIS A 87 -3.63 -13.99 4.44
CA HIS A 87 -5.08 -14.13 4.58
C HIS A 87 -5.55 -14.01 6.04
N ASN A 88 -4.64 -14.03 7.01
CA ASN A 88 -4.96 -13.68 8.38
C ASN A 88 -5.51 -12.24 8.45
N PRO A 89 -6.67 -11.98 9.12
CA PRO A 89 -7.32 -10.66 9.10
C PRO A 89 -6.43 -9.48 9.54
N HIS A 90 -5.54 -9.69 10.51
CA HIS A 90 -4.62 -8.65 10.99
C HIS A 90 -3.51 -8.35 9.97
N ASN A 91 -2.90 -9.40 9.43
CA ASN A 91 -1.87 -9.27 8.42
C ASN A 91 -2.41 -8.68 7.12
N LEU A 92 -3.61 -9.08 6.72
CA LEU A 92 -4.29 -8.56 5.54
C LEU A 92 -4.54 -7.07 5.67
N PHE A 93 -5.11 -6.64 6.79
CA PHE A 93 -5.32 -5.23 7.08
C PHE A 93 -4.01 -4.44 7.10
N THR A 94 -2.97 -4.98 7.73
CA THR A 94 -1.66 -4.32 7.81
C THR A 94 -1.03 -4.18 6.42
N ALA A 95 -1.02 -5.24 5.62
CA ALA A 95 -0.51 -5.21 4.25
C ALA A 95 -1.32 -4.24 3.37
N CYS A 96 -2.65 -4.27 3.44
CA CYS A 96 -3.51 -3.33 2.72
C CYS A 96 -3.25 -1.89 3.13
N SER A 97 -3.10 -1.62 4.43
CA SER A 97 -2.85 -0.28 4.93
C SER A 97 -1.52 0.24 4.42
N ILE A 98 -0.44 -0.54 4.56
CA ILE A 98 0.91 -0.20 4.04
C ILE A 98 0.87 0.02 2.52
N LEU A 99 0.25 -0.87 1.76
CA LEU A 99 0.19 -0.75 0.30
C LEU A 99 -0.74 0.37 -0.17
N ALA A 100 -1.69 0.78 0.66
CA ALA A 100 -2.51 1.96 0.42
C ALA A 100 -1.78 3.25 0.82
N THR A 101 -0.82 3.20 1.74
CA THR A 101 -0.08 4.38 2.21
C THR A 101 1.36 4.36 1.71
N HIS A 102 1.60 4.89 0.51
CA HIS A 102 2.93 4.83 -0.13
C HIS A 102 3.88 5.98 0.27
N GLY A 103 3.52 6.81 1.25
CA GLY A 103 4.30 7.97 1.68
C GLY A 103 3.91 9.28 0.96
N ILE A 104 4.59 10.38 1.28
CA ILE A 104 4.21 11.75 0.83
C ILE A 104 4.50 12.00 -0.66
N GLY A 105 5.15 11.07 -1.36
CA GLY A 105 5.38 11.19 -2.80
C GLY A 105 4.08 11.37 -3.58
N ARG A 106 4.14 12.02 -4.75
CA ARG A 106 3.04 11.98 -5.73
C ARG A 106 2.93 10.55 -6.26
N ILE A 107 2.23 9.71 -5.52
CA ILE A 107 2.01 8.32 -5.88
C ILE A 107 0.99 8.32 -7.00
N GLU A 108 1.36 7.66 -8.09
CA GLU A 108 0.41 7.41 -9.13
C GLU A 108 -0.63 6.40 -8.60
N PRO A 109 -1.94 6.69 -8.70
CA PRO A 109 -3.00 5.74 -8.34
C PRO A 109 -2.81 4.35 -8.98
N THR A 110 -2.10 4.29 -10.11
CA THR A 110 -1.71 3.06 -10.81
C THR A 110 -0.84 2.12 -9.96
N ALA A 111 0.04 2.66 -9.10
CA ALA A 111 0.89 1.86 -8.23
C ALA A 111 0.06 1.17 -7.13
N ILE A 112 -0.81 1.93 -6.46
CA ILE A 112 -1.75 1.40 -5.46
C ILE A 112 -2.65 0.36 -6.12
N TYR A 113 -3.20 0.66 -7.30
CA TYR A 113 -4.03 -0.29 -8.05
C TYR A 113 -3.31 -1.62 -8.28
N LYS A 114 -2.06 -1.58 -8.76
CA LYS A 114 -1.26 -2.79 -9.03
C LYS A 114 -1.00 -3.57 -7.75
N ASP A 115 -0.57 -2.90 -6.69
CA ASP A 115 -0.18 -3.53 -5.43
C ASP A 115 -1.38 -4.18 -4.73
N ILE A 116 -2.49 -3.45 -4.65
CA ILE A 116 -3.74 -3.95 -4.07
C ILE A 116 -4.32 -5.08 -4.93
N THR A 117 -4.33 -4.95 -6.26
CA THR A 117 -4.79 -6.04 -7.15
C THR A 117 -3.95 -7.31 -6.96
N THR A 118 -2.63 -7.16 -6.82
CA THR A 118 -1.73 -8.30 -6.56
C THR A 118 -2.09 -9.00 -5.25
N LEU A 119 -2.34 -8.22 -4.19
CA LEU A 119 -2.75 -8.78 -2.89
C LEU A 119 -4.12 -9.46 -2.96
N VAL A 120 -5.10 -8.86 -3.62
CA VAL A 120 -6.43 -9.47 -3.81
C VAL A 120 -6.36 -10.75 -4.65
N GLN A 121 -5.46 -10.82 -5.65
CA GLN A 121 -5.26 -12.05 -6.44
C GLN A 121 -4.68 -13.21 -5.62
N LEU A 122 -3.85 -12.93 -4.61
CA LEU A 122 -3.36 -13.95 -3.67
C LEU A 122 -4.47 -14.49 -2.76
N CYS A 123 -5.42 -13.63 -2.41
CA CYS A 123 -6.53 -13.91 -1.49
C CYS A 123 -7.88 -13.59 -2.17
N PRO A 124 -8.30 -14.33 -3.22
CA PRO A 124 -9.36 -13.88 -4.12
C PRO A 124 -10.79 -14.04 -3.58
N THR A 125 -10.96 -14.74 -2.46
CA THR A 125 -12.28 -15.08 -1.93
C THR A 125 -12.76 -13.99 -0.98
N ARG A 126 -13.93 -13.40 -1.26
CA ARG A 126 -14.59 -12.50 -0.30
C ARG A 126 -15.05 -13.29 0.92
N ASP A 127 -14.44 -13.00 2.06
CA ASP A 127 -14.73 -13.67 3.32
C ASP A 127 -14.57 -12.72 4.52
N ALA A 128 -14.63 -13.28 5.73
CA ALA A 128 -14.57 -12.52 6.97
C ALA A 128 -13.27 -11.70 7.11
N ALA A 129 -12.13 -12.17 6.56
CA ALA A 129 -10.87 -11.44 6.62
C ALA A 129 -10.93 -10.17 5.76
N TRP A 130 -11.48 -10.28 4.54
CA TRP A 130 -11.69 -9.11 3.68
C TRP A 130 -12.74 -8.14 4.23
N ASP A 131 -13.86 -8.65 4.77
CA ASP A 131 -14.88 -7.79 5.36
C ASP A 131 -14.32 -7.02 6.58
N GLU A 132 -13.49 -7.65 7.40
CA GLU A 132 -12.79 -6.97 8.51
C GLU A 132 -11.77 -5.95 8.01
N CYS A 133 -10.89 -6.33 7.07
CA CYS A 133 -9.91 -5.45 6.47
C CYS A 133 -10.59 -4.21 5.87
N HIS A 134 -11.65 -4.42 5.10
CA HIS A 134 -12.42 -3.36 4.46
C HIS A 134 -13.06 -2.39 5.45
N ARG A 135 -13.67 -2.93 6.51
CA ARG A 135 -14.22 -2.11 7.61
C ARG A 135 -13.13 -1.26 8.25
N LYS A 136 -11.99 -1.85 8.62
CA LYS A 136 -10.88 -1.11 9.24
C LYS A 136 -10.29 -0.03 8.31
N LEU A 137 -10.14 -0.32 7.02
CA LEU A 137 -9.70 0.68 6.04
C LEU A 137 -10.70 1.84 5.90
N ARG A 138 -12.01 1.55 5.91
CA ARG A 138 -13.06 2.59 5.93
C ARG A 138 -12.97 3.46 7.19
N ASP A 139 -12.78 2.83 8.35
CA ASP A 139 -12.62 3.52 9.62
C ASP A 139 -11.39 4.46 9.58
N LEU A 140 -10.25 4.00 9.03
CA LEU A 140 -9.06 4.83 8.82
C LEU A 140 -9.31 6.01 7.87
N ALA A 141 -10.04 5.78 6.78
CA ALA A 141 -10.31 6.81 5.77
C ALA A 141 -11.34 7.87 6.23
N GLN A 142 -12.20 7.54 7.19
CA GLN A 142 -13.30 8.40 7.64
C GLN A 142 -13.04 9.05 9.00
N SER A 143 -12.32 8.39 9.90
CA SER A 143 -11.97 8.98 11.20
C SER A 143 -10.99 10.15 11.02
N ASP A 144 -10.77 10.92 12.09
CA ASP A 144 -9.71 11.92 12.12
C ASP A 144 -8.31 11.30 11.97
N GLY A 145 -8.23 9.97 12.05
CA GLY A 145 -7.03 9.22 11.77
C GLY A 145 -6.31 8.71 13.01
N GLY A 146 -6.77 9.12 14.20
CA GLY A 146 -6.27 8.67 15.49
C GLY A 146 -4.75 8.62 15.58
N ASP A 147 -4.25 7.64 16.32
CA ASP A 147 -2.82 7.37 16.48
C ASP A 147 -2.18 6.92 15.16
N PHE A 148 -2.94 6.28 14.24
CA PHE A 148 -2.40 5.73 13.00
C PHE A 148 -1.64 6.75 12.13
N PHE A 149 -2.24 7.93 11.86
CA PHE A 149 -1.52 8.96 11.08
C PHE A 149 -0.70 9.91 11.95
N GLY A 150 -1.08 10.09 13.22
CA GLY A 150 -0.34 10.96 14.15
C GLY A 150 1.02 10.37 14.56
N GLU A 151 1.13 9.05 14.56
CA GLU A 151 2.37 8.35 14.82
C GLU A 151 3.25 8.24 13.59
N GLN A 152 2.68 8.27 12.37
CA GLN A 152 3.46 8.19 11.13
C GLN A 152 4.54 9.27 11.03
N ARG A 153 5.73 8.82 10.61
CA ARG A 153 6.93 9.64 10.48
C ARG A 153 7.46 9.58 9.06
N VAL A 154 7.83 10.75 8.54
CA VAL A 154 8.31 10.94 7.19
C VAL A 154 9.58 11.77 7.17
N TRP A 155 10.47 11.49 6.23
CA TRP A 155 11.72 12.23 6.10
C TRP A 155 11.46 13.62 5.49
N SER A 156 11.76 14.67 6.23
CA SER A 156 11.70 16.04 5.75
C SER A 156 13.06 16.43 5.17
N VAL A 157 13.12 16.63 3.84
CA VAL A 157 14.36 17.08 3.18
C VAL A 157 14.75 18.49 3.62
N SER A 158 13.78 19.34 3.97
CA SER A 158 14.07 20.70 4.43
C SER A 158 14.66 20.75 5.83
N ASP A 159 14.20 19.85 6.70
CA ASP A 159 14.53 19.86 8.12
C ASP A 159 15.63 18.85 8.46
N GLU A 160 16.02 18.02 7.48
CA GLU A 160 16.96 16.88 7.64
C GLU A 160 16.59 16.00 8.84
N GLU A 161 15.29 15.84 9.09
CA GLU A 161 14.77 15.04 10.20
C GLU A 161 13.45 14.35 9.86
N PHE A 162 13.10 13.36 10.67
CA PHE A 162 11.79 12.72 10.61
C PHE A 162 10.74 13.55 11.35
N ARG A 163 9.68 13.93 10.65
CA ARG A 163 8.54 14.66 11.23
C ARG A 163 7.24 13.89 11.08
N GLN A 164 6.23 14.33 11.83
CA GLN A 164 4.86 13.86 11.66
C GLN A 164 4.28 14.27 10.31
N LEU A 165 3.29 13.50 9.83
CA LEU A 165 2.49 13.88 8.69
C LEU A 165 1.75 15.20 8.96
N GLN A 166 1.77 16.09 7.98
CA GLN A 166 0.98 17.31 7.96
C GLN A 166 -0.47 17.03 7.53
N THR A 167 -1.37 17.97 7.80
CA THR A 167 -2.81 17.78 7.54
C THR A 167 -3.14 17.49 6.07
N ASP A 168 -2.44 18.11 5.13
CA ASP A 168 -2.57 17.86 3.70
C ASP A 168 -2.03 16.49 3.29
N GLU A 169 -0.93 16.05 3.88
CA GLU A 169 -0.36 14.71 3.68
C GLU A 169 -1.30 13.62 4.19
N ILE A 170 -1.89 13.80 5.39
CA ILE A 170 -2.93 12.90 5.92
C ILE A 170 -4.14 12.82 4.98
N ARG A 171 -4.52 13.93 4.34
CA ARG A 171 -5.62 13.93 3.35
C ARG A 171 -5.27 13.13 2.11
N VAL A 172 -4.02 13.17 1.66
CA VAL A 172 -3.53 12.35 0.54
C VAL A 172 -3.57 10.87 0.92
N GLU A 173 -3.09 10.50 2.10
CA GLU A 173 -3.11 9.09 2.54
C GLU A 173 -4.55 8.56 2.68
N LYS A 174 -5.47 9.36 3.24
CA LYS A 174 -6.90 8.99 3.27
C LYS A 174 -7.50 8.87 1.87
N TYR A 175 -7.06 9.68 0.91
CA TYR A 175 -7.48 9.52 -0.49
C TYR A 175 -6.97 8.20 -1.09
N ASN A 176 -5.71 7.87 -0.82
CA ASN A 176 -5.11 6.61 -1.29
C ASN A 176 -5.81 5.39 -0.70
N ILE A 177 -6.15 5.41 0.60
CA ILE A 177 -6.93 4.35 1.24
C ILE A 177 -8.32 4.20 0.60
N ARG A 178 -9.01 5.32 0.31
CA ARG A 178 -10.30 5.26 -0.43
C ARG A 178 -10.12 4.66 -1.81
N HIS A 179 -9.02 4.98 -2.50
CA HIS A 179 -8.71 4.37 -3.79
C HIS A 179 -8.50 2.86 -3.65
N ALA A 180 -7.71 2.40 -2.68
CA ALA A 180 -7.49 0.99 -2.40
C ALA A 180 -8.81 0.24 -2.09
N ILE A 181 -9.68 0.82 -1.27
CA ILE A 181 -11.03 0.28 -0.98
C ILE A 181 -11.82 0.06 -2.27
N HIS A 182 -11.81 1.03 -3.19
CA HIS A 182 -12.50 0.89 -4.48
C HIS A 182 -11.91 -0.23 -5.34
N VAL A 183 -10.60 -0.43 -5.32
CA VAL A 183 -9.95 -1.54 -6.06
C VAL A 183 -10.37 -2.89 -5.47
N ILE A 184 -10.42 -3.00 -4.14
CA ILE A 184 -10.89 -4.21 -3.45
C ILE A 184 -12.35 -4.50 -3.82
N ASP A 185 -13.24 -3.51 -3.69
CA ASP A 185 -14.66 -3.65 -4.03
C ASP A 185 -14.86 -4.07 -5.49
N ASP A 186 -14.22 -3.37 -6.44
CA ASP A 186 -14.35 -3.67 -7.87
C ASP A 186 -13.88 -5.11 -8.19
N PHE A 187 -12.87 -5.63 -7.49
CA PHE A 187 -12.36 -6.98 -7.72
C PHE A 187 -13.25 -8.06 -7.08
N LEU A 188 -13.61 -7.88 -5.81
CA LEU A 188 -14.36 -8.88 -5.02
C LEU A 188 -15.85 -8.93 -5.40
N ASP A 189 -16.47 -7.79 -5.73
CA ASP A 189 -17.89 -7.72 -6.13
C ASP A 189 -18.09 -7.87 -7.64
N GLY A 190 -17.07 -7.53 -8.43
CA GLY A 190 -17.11 -7.58 -9.90
C GLY A 190 -16.84 -8.95 -10.51
N GLY A 191 -16.53 -9.96 -9.71
CA GLY A 191 -16.36 -11.34 -10.17
C GLY A 191 -15.23 -11.52 -11.18
N GLY A 192 -13.99 -11.11 -10.86
CA GLY A 192 -12.73 -11.62 -11.44
C GLY A 192 -12.51 -11.62 -12.98
N ALA A 193 -13.49 -11.22 -13.78
CA ALA A 193 -13.46 -11.31 -15.23
C ALA A 193 -13.90 -9.98 -15.85
N HIS A 194 -12.92 -9.25 -16.41
CA HIS A 194 -13.06 -8.03 -17.20
C HIS A 194 -13.06 -6.68 -16.46
N ILE A 195 -11.96 -6.31 -15.81
CA ILE A 195 -11.65 -4.88 -15.62
C ILE A 195 -10.88 -4.36 -16.84
N ARG A 196 -11.66 -3.93 -17.84
CA ARG A 196 -11.25 -3.05 -18.93
C ARG A 196 -10.74 -1.74 -18.32
N MET A 197 -9.56 -1.30 -18.73
CA MET A 197 -8.88 -0.02 -18.45
C MET A 197 -9.75 1.28 -18.57
N GLY A 198 -11.02 1.18 -18.96
CA GLY A 198 -11.90 2.32 -19.27
C GLY A 198 -12.55 3.03 -18.08
N ARG A 199 -12.56 2.44 -16.86
CA ARG A 199 -13.18 3.08 -15.68
C ARG A 199 -12.28 4.10 -14.98
N ILE A 200 -10.95 3.91 -15.03
CA ILE A 200 -9.96 4.79 -14.39
C ILE A 200 -10.00 6.21 -15.02
N HIS A 201 -10.18 6.31 -16.34
CA HIS A 201 -10.29 7.61 -17.02
C HIS A 201 -11.51 8.44 -16.60
N ARG A 202 -12.63 7.79 -16.21
CA ARG A 202 -13.86 8.51 -15.83
C ARG A 202 -13.74 9.17 -14.46
N PHE A 203 -12.90 8.64 -13.57
CA PHE A 203 -12.67 9.20 -12.23
C PHE A 203 -11.62 10.31 -12.22
N LEU A 204 -10.55 10.16 -13.01
CA LEU A 204 -9.52 11.22 -13.16
C LEU A 204 -10.09 12.51 -13.77
N GLY A 205 -11.09 12.41 -14.63
CA GLY A 205 -11.81 13.58 -15.17
C GLY A 205 -12.72 14.30 -14.17
N ARG A 206 -12.95 13.73 -12.97
CA ARG A 206 -13.82 14.33 -11.93
C ARG A 206 -13.03 15.03 -10.83
N CYS A 207 -11.76 14.64 -10.61
CA CYS A 207 -10.86 15.29 -9.65
C CYS A 207 -10.03 16.44 -10.26
N LEU A 208 -9.77 16.41 -11.57
CA LEU A 208 -9.21 17.54 -12.31
C LEU A 208 -10.38 18.43 -12.75
N GLY A 209 -10.66 19.46 -11.96
CA GLY A 209 -11.80 20.36 -12.14
C GLY A 209 -12.03 20.75 -13.60
N ARG A 210 -13.25 20.50 -14.09
CA ARG A 210 -13.80 21.24 -15.23
C ARG A 210 -13.67 22.74 -14.91
N LYS A 211 -12.81 23.45 -15.63
CA LYS A 211 -12.97 24.90 -15.79
C LYS A 211 -14.34 25.15 -16.44
N PRO A 212 -15.12 26.12 -15.96
CA PRO A 212 -16.36 26.50 -16.61
C PRO A 212 -16.07 27.22 -17.92
N ASP A 213 -16.92 26.95 -18.92
CA ASP A 213 -16.93 27.57 -20.23
C ASP A 213 -17.01 29.10 -20.16
N GLY A 214 -16.18 29.78 -20.95
CA GLY A 214 -16.33 31.19 -21.31
C GLY A 214 -16.46 31.31 -22.83
N ARG A 215 -17.64 31.74 -23.29
CA ARG A 215 -18.07 31.78 -24.69
C ARG A 215 -17.69 33.14 -25.34
N THR A 216 -17.24 33.05 -26.61
CA THR A 216 -17.32 34.02 -27.74
C THR A 216 -16.73 35.43 -27.62
N ASP A 217 -15.85 35.79 -28.56
CA ASP A 217 -16.20 36.73 -29.64
C ASP A 217 -15.27 36.67 -30.86
N GLN A 218 -15.87 37.00 -32.00
CA GLN A 218 -15.36 37.08 -33.37
C GLN A 218 -14.19 38.07 -33.55
N GLU A 219 -13.25 37.71 -34.41
CA GLU A 219 -12.72 38.61 -35.45
C GLU A 219 -11.96 37.77 -36.50
N GLN A 220 -12.52 37.64 -37.70
CA GLN A 220 -11.75 37.36 -38.90
C GLN A 220 -12.31 38.21 -40.04
N GLN A 221 -11.50 39.21 -40.41
CA GLN A 221 -11.56 39.93 -41.67
C GLN A 221 -11.25 38.97 -42.83
N VAL A 222 -12.05 39.01 -43.89
CA VAL A 222 -11.63 39.29 -45.29
C VAL A 222 -12.81 39.94 -45.99
#